data_AF-A0A355SVI3-F1
#
_entry.id   AF-A0A355SVI3-F1
#
_cell.length_a   1.000
_cell.length_b   1.000
_cell.length_c   1.000
_cell.angle_alpha   90.00
_cell.angle_beta   90.00
_cell.angle_gamma   90.00
#
_symmetry.space_group_name_H-M   'P 1'
#
loop_
_entity.id
_entity.type
_entity.pdbx_description
1 polymer ?
#
loop_
_entity_poly.entity_id
_entity_poly.type
_entity_poly.pdbx_seq_one_letter_code
_entity_poly.pdbx_strand_id
1 'polypeptide(L)'
;MVCGSIQCFSGRTFTFDLLFALMMQDRMRDVRKELNMNELRIGVGVHSGVVIAGSVGSHRLKDYTVIGDTVNVASRLEDESRHHDSGIVVSERVVDGLTHLYDFKEIGAVELKNRRKSVPALELIGHKNVASDATATRKQQNQQLTPTSTQQTEADVLKLGSER
;
A
#
# COMPACT_ATOMS: atom_id res chain seq x y z
N MET A 1 -2.79 -7.54 -24.16
CA MET A 1 -1.32 -7.39 -24.01
C MET A 1 -1.05 -7.18 -22.53
N VAL A 2 -0.54 -8.20 -21.83
CA VAL A 2 -0.19 -8.09 -20.41
C VAL A 2 1.29 -7.72 -20.35
N CYS A 3 1.60 -6.50 -19.96
CA CYS A 3 2.98 -6.09 -19.68
C CYS A 3 3.23 -6.34 -18.19
N GLY A 4 3.78 -7.51 -17.86
CA GLY A 4 4.15 -7.85 -16.48
C GLY A 4 5.58 -7.43 -16.20
N SER A 5 5.81 -6.61 -15.16
CA SER A 5 7.15 -6.31 -14.65
C SER A 5 7.39 -7.08 -13.36
N ILE A 6 8.35 -8.00 -13.36
CA ILE A 6 8.77 -8.72 -12.15
C ILE A 6 9.78 -7.84 -11.41
N GLN A 7 9.43 -7.45 -10.19
CA GLN A 7 10.33 -6.75 -9.26
C GLN A 7 10.68 -7.70 -8.12
N CYS A 8 11.97 -7.76 -7.76
CA CYS A 8 12.46 -8.59 -6.67
C CYS A 8 13.15 -7.69 -5.64
N PHE A 9 12.70 -7.78 -4.39
CA PHE A 9 13.26 -7.01 -3.28
C PHE A 9 14.09 -7.93 -2.40
N SER A 10 15.35 -7.54 -2.11
CA SER A 10 16.20 -8.26 -1.17
C SER A 10 15.96 -7.74 0.25
N GLY A 11 15.33 -8.53 1.11
CA GLY A 11 15.08 -8.15 2.51
C GLY A 11 14.00 -8.98 3.18
N ARG A 12 13.76 -8.74 4.48
CA ARG A 12 12.66 -9.38 5.25
C ARG A 12 11.42 -8.48 5.39
N THR A 13 11.47 -7.24 4.92
CA THR A 13 10.42 -6.24 5.15
C THR A 13 9.42 -6.22 4.00
N PHE A 14 8.47 -7.14 4.03
CA PHE A 14 7.34 -7.19 3.09
C PHE A 14 6.30 -6.08 3.30
N THR A 15 6.44 -5.33 4.40
CA THR A 15 5.52 -4.26 4.79
C THR A 15 5.41 -3.17 3.75
N PHE A 16 6.53 -2.75 3.14
CA PHE A 16 6.50 -1.66 2.16
C PHE A 16 5.97 -2.12 0.80
N ASP A 17 6.19 -3.38 0.43
CA ASP A 17 5.75 -3.92 -0.86
C ASP A 17 4.23 -3.84 -1.01
N LEU A 18 3.49 -4.19 0.06
CA LEU A 18 2.02 -4.13 0.06
C LEU A 18 1.50 -2.69 0.06
N LEU A 19 2.18 -1.78 0.75
CA LEU A 19 1.83 -0.35 0.73
C LEU A 19 2.00 0.23 -0.67
N PHE A 20 3.13 -0.07 -1.32
CA PHE A 20 3.37 0.37 -2.70
C PHE A 20 2.32 -0.19 -3.66
N ALA A 21 1.93 -1.46 -3.51
CA ALA A 21 0.87 -2.05 -4.33
C ALA A 21 -0.46 -1.31 -4.17
N LEU A 22 -0.86 -0.97 -2.94
CA LEU A 22 -2.07 -0.18 -2.67
C LEU A 22 -1.98 1.22 -3.29
N MET A 23 -0.85 1.90 -3.11
CA MET A 23 -0.61 3.22 -3.70
C MET A 23 -0.68 3.20 -5.23
N MET A 24 -0.15 2.14 -5.86
CA MET A 24 -0.24 1.96 -7.31
C MET A 24 -1.69 1.76 -7.76
N GLN A 25 -2.49 0.96 -7.04
CA GLN A 25 -3.90 0.79 -7.36
C GLN A 25 -4.69 2.09 -7.25
N ASP A 26 -4.45 2.87 -6.19
CA ASP A 26 -5.10 4.17 -6.03
C ASP A 26 -4.71 5.15 -7.14
N ARG A 27 -3.42 5.22 -7.48
CA ARG A 27 -2.95 6.08 -8.57
C ARG A 27 -3.54 5.66 -9.92
N MET A 28 -3.64 4.36 -10.18
CA MET A 28 -4.25 3.85 -11.40
C MET A 28 -5.74 4.09 -11.48
N ARG A 29 -6.44 4.12 -10.33
CA ARG A 29 -7.84 4.51 -10.26
C ARG A 29 -8.04 5.97 -10.71
N ASP A 30 -7.12 6.86 -10.35
CA ASP A 30 -7.15 8.25 -10.80
C ASP A 30 -6.88 8.38 -12.29
N VAL A 31 -5.82 7.73 -12.79
CA VAL A 31 -5.48 7.71 -14.23
C VAL A 31 -6.63 7.14 -15.07
N ARG A 32 -7.28 6.08 -14.59
CA ARG A 32 -8.48 5.49 -15.23
C ARG A 32 -9.59 6.53 -15.40
N LYS A 33 -9.84 7.34 -14.36
CA LYS A 33 -10.87 8.39 -14.40
C LYS A 33 -10.49 9.51 -15.35
N GLU A 34 -9.24 9.97 -15.30
CA GLU A 34 -8.72 11.04 -16.17
C GLU A 34 -8.80 10.66 -17.65
N LEU A 35 -8.52 9.40 -17.99
CA LEU A 35 -8.50 8.91 -19.37
C LEU A 35 -9.83 8.28 -19.83
N ASN A 36 -10.86 8.22 -18.97
CA ASN A 36 -12.12 7.51 -19.22
C ASN A 36 -11.94 6.04 -19.67
N MET A 37 -10.86 5.38 -19.22
CA MET A 37 -10.52 4.01 -19.61
C MET A 37 -10.92 2.99 -18.53
N ASN A 38 -12.22 2.73 -18.42
CA ASN A 38 -12.79 1.85 -17.38
C ASN A 38 -12.25 0.40 -17.40
N GLU A 39 -11.64 -0.03 -18.50
CA GLU A 39 -11.07 -1.38 -18.64
C GLU A 39 -9.61 -1.47 -18.18
N LEU A 40 -8.91 -0.35 -17.98
CA LEU A 40 -7.49 -0.33 -17.63
C LEU A 40 -7.26 -0.76 -16.17
N ARG A 41 -7.04 -2.06 -15.94
CA ARG A 41 -6.70 -2.66 -14.63
C ARG A 41 -5.23 -3.04 -14.56
N ILE A 42 -4.62 -2.83 -13.39
CA ILE A 42 -3.33 -3.43 -13.05
C ILE A 42 -3.58 -4.58 -12.09
N GLY A 43 -2.96 -5.72 -12.38
CA GLY A 43 -2.90 -6.85 -11.46
C GLY A 43 -1.55 -6.87 -10.75
N VAL A 44 -1.53 -7.21 -9.48
CA VAL A 44 -0.31 -7.33 -8.66
C VAL A 44 -0.33 -8.68 -7.96
N GLY A 45 0.71 -9.48 -8.20
CA GLY A 45 0.95 -10.75 -7.53
C GLY A 45 2.18 -10.67 -6.63
N VAL A 46 2.04 -10.93 -5.33
CA VAL A 46 3.16 -10.89 -4.38
C VAL A 46 3.43 -12.26 -3.78
N HIS A 47 4.66 -12.75 -3.94
CA HIS A 47 5.13 -13.99 -3.34
C HIS A 47 6.53 -13.83 -2.78
N SER A 48 6.83 -14.59 -1.73
CA SER A 48 8.14 -14.61 -1.08
C SER A 48 8.73 -16.01 -1.12
N GLY A 49 10.00 -16.10 -1.52
CA GLY A 49 10.71 -17.36 -1.67
C GLY A 49 12.14 -17.16 -2.13
N VAL A 50 12.89 -18.25 -2.19
CA VAL A 50 14.29 -18.24 -2.65
C VAL A 50 14.31 -18.10 -4.17
N VAL A 51 15.22 -17.27 -4.67
CA VAL A 51 15.46 -17.06 -6.09
C VAL A 51 16.95 -16.99 -6.37
N ILE A 52 17.33 -17.31 -7.61
CA ILE A 52 18.68 -17.09 -8.12
C ILE A 52 18.62 -15.84 -8.99
N ALA A 53 19.29 -14.77 -8.55
CA ALA A 53 19.46 -13.56 -9.34
C ALA A 53 20.85 -13.58 -10.00
N GLY A 54 20.92 -13.28 -11.30
CA GLY A 54 22.18 -13.33 -12.02
C GLY A 54 22.12 -12.64 -13.37
N SER A 55 23.30 -12.32 -13.90
CA SER A 55 23.43 -11.84 -15.27
C SER A 55 23.43 -13.01 -16.23
N VAL A 56 22.49 -13.03 -17.17
CA VAL A 56 22.39 -14.03 -18.23
C VAL A 56 22.61 -13.32 -19.56
N GLY A 57 23.50 -13.87 -20.40
CA GLY A 57 23.78 -13.33 -21.73
C GLY A 57 25.25 -13.38 -22.11
N SER A 58 25.57 -12.86 -23.29
CA SER A 58 26.94 -12.79 -23.81
C SER A 58 27.68 -11.58 -23.25
N HIS A 59 29.01 -11.51 -23.44
CA HIS A 59 29.81 -10.38 -22.93
C HIS A 59 29.33 -8.99 -23.42
N ARG A 60 28.58 -8.92 -24.54
CA ARG A 60 28.06 -7.68 -25.13
C ARG A 60 26.61 -7.36 -24.76
N LEU A 61 25.83 -8.34 -24.29
CA LEU A 61 24.44 -8.14 -23.88
C LEU A 61 24.20 -9.01 -22.65
N LYS A 62 24.15 -8.36 -21.49
CA LYS A 62 23.98 -8.97 -20.18
C LYS A 62 22.66 -8.47 -19.60
N ASP A 63 21.66 -9.34 -19.56
CA ASP A 63 20.41 -9.05 -18.89
C ASP A 63 20.49 -9.57 -17.45
N TYR A 64 20.13 -8.72 -16.48
CA TYR A 64 20.00 -9.17 -15.10
C TYR A 64 18.62 -9.79 -14.93
N THR A 65 18.58 -11.08 -14.66
CA THR A 65 17.35 -11.85 -14.55
C THR A 65 17.27 -12.59 -13.24
N VAL A 66 16.05 -12.90 -12.84
CA VAL A 66 15.74 -13.69 -11.65
C VAL A 66 15.10 -14.99 -12.10
N ILE A 67 15.71 -16.10 -11.72
CA ILE A 67 15.26 -17.44 -12.08
C ILE A 67 14.88 -18.17 -10.79
N GLY A 68 13.68 -18.74 -10.77
CA GLY A 68 13.23 -19.55 -9.65
C GLY A 68 11.74 -19.81 -9.72
N ASP A 69 11.32 -20.86 -9.02
CA ASP A 69 9.91 -21.18 -8.86
C ASP A 69 9.12 -20.03 -8.22
N THR A 70 9.73 -19.28 -7.31
CA THR A 70 9.13 -18.09 -6.67
C THR A 70 8.62 -17.07 -7.70
N VAL A 71 9.37 -16.85 -8.79
CA VAL A 71 8.98 -15.92 -9.88
C VAL A 71 7.77 -16.45 -10.64
N ASN A 72 7.75 -17.75 -10.91
CA ASN A 72 6.62 -18.42 -11.55
C ASN A 72 5.35 -18.34 -10.68
N VAL A 73 5.48 -18.52 -9.36
CA VAL A 73 4.36 -18.35 -8.42
C VAL A 73 3.85 -16.91 -8.45
N ALA A 74 4.74 -15.92 -8.33
CA ALA A 74 4.35 -14.50 -8.33
C ALA A 74 3.58 -14.10 -9.60
N SER A 75 4.06 -14.50 -10.78
CA SER A 75 3.37 -14.25 -12.05
C SER A 75 1.98 -14.90 -12.10
N ARG A 76 1.79 -16.06 -11.47
CA ARG A 76 0.48 -16.72 -11.41
C ARG A 76 -0.47 -16.04 -10.45
N LEU A 77 0.03 -15.52 -9.34
CA LEU A 77 -0.78 -14.68 -8.45
C LEU A 77 -1.19 -13.38 -9.14
N GLU A 78 -0.33 -12.80 -9.99
CA GLU A 78 -0.67 -11.64 -10.81
C GLU A 78 -1.78 -11.97 -11.82
N ASP A 79 -1.68 -13.12 -12.50
CA ASP A 79 -2.75 -13.61 -13.38
C ASP A 79 -4.08 -13.75 -12.61
N GLU A 80 -4.04 -14.34 -11.41
CA GLU A 80 -5.22 -14.55 -10.57
C GLU A 80 -5.84 -13.23 -10.10
N SER A 81 -5.00 -12.23 -9.81
CA SER A 81 -5.46 -10.91 -9.31
C SER A 81 -6.45 -10.20 -10.23
N ARG A 82 -6.52 -10.59 -11.52
CA ARG A 82 -7.47 -10.04 -12.49
C ARG A 82 -8.93 -10.40 -12.18
N HIS A 83 -9.16 -11.47 -11.44
CA HIS A 83 -10.49 -11.92 -11.03
C HIS A 83 -10.96 -11.30 -9.71
N HIS A 84 -10.13 -10.47 -9.08
CA HIS A 84 -10.36 -9.89 -7.77
C HIS A 84 -10.50 -8.36 -7.84
N ASP A 85 -11.34 -7.79 -6.99
CA ASP A 85 -11.71 -6.36 -7.06
C ASP A 85 -10.55 -5.43 -6.65
N SER A 86 -9.74 -5.86 -5.68
CA SER A 86 -8.54 -5.13 -5.27
C SER A 86 -7.44 -5.09 -6.35
N GLY A 87 -7.45 -6.07 -7.27
CA GLY A 87 -6.36 -6.29 -8.22
C GLY A 87 -5.03 -6.69 -7.56
N ILE A 88 -5.04 -7.10 -6.28
CA ILE A 88 -3.82 -7.48 -5.54
C ILE A 88 -4.04 -8.84 -4.87
N VAL A 89 -3.21 -9.82 -5.24
CA VAL A 89 -3.21 -11.15 -4.64
C VAL A 89 -1.84 -11.46 -4.06
N VAL A 90 -1.83 -11.97 -2.84
CA VAL A 90 -0.64 -12.27 -2.07
C VAL A 90 -0.65 -13.73 -1.62
N SER A 91 0.51 -14.38 -1.60
CA SER A 91 0.61 -15.71 -1.00
C SER A 91 0.52 -15.63 0.52
N GLU A 92 0.01 -16.67 1.17
CA GLU A 92 -0.03 -16.80 2.64
C GLU A 92 1.32 -16.52 3.31
N ARG A 93 2.42 -16.92 2.66
CA ARG A 93 3.79 -16.70 3.16
C ARG A 93 4.17 -15.22 3.34
N VAL A 94 3.53 -14.32 2.60
CA VAL A 94 3.72 -12.87 2.70
C VAL A 94 2.83 -12.28 3.80
N VAL A 95 1.67 -12.91 4.04
CA VAL A 95 0.70 -12.47 5.05
C VAL A 95 1.20 -12.72 6.48
N ASP A 96 2.02 -13.76 6.67
CA ASP A 96 2.59 -14.08 7.98
C ASP A 96 3.34 -12.87 8.57
N GLY A 97 2.87 -12.39 9.72
CA GLY A 97 3.39 -11.20 10.39
C GLY A 97 2.89 -9.84 9.85
N LEU A 98 2.03 -9.78 8.84
CA LEU A 98 1.47 -8.52 8.29
C LEU A 98 -0.01 -8.28 8.61
N THR A 99 -0.70 -9.25 9.20
CA THR A 99 -2.13 -9.19 9.54
C THR A 99 -2.51 -8.06 10.51
N HIS A 100 -1.55 -7.50 11.23
CA HIS A 100 -1.76 -6.35 12.13
C HIS A 100 -1.73 -5.00 11.39
N LEU A 101 -1.16 -4.94 10.19
CA LEU A 101 -1.04 -3.72 9.37
C LEU A 101 -1.97 -3.72 8.16
N TYR A 102 -2.46 -4.88 7.74
CA TYR A 102 -3.23 -5.02 6.52
C TYR A 102 -4.45 -5.91 6.72
N ASP A 103 -5.50 -5.64 5.93
CA ASP A 103 -6.69 -6.46 5.83
C ASP A 103 -6.58 -7.40 4.62
N PHE A 104 -6.82 -8.68 4.87
CA PHE A 104 -6.75 -9.72 3.85
C PHE A 104 -8.08 -10.49 3.80
N LYS A 105 -8.45 -10.94 2.61
CA LYS A 105 -9.58 -11.83 2.38
C LYS A 105 -9.07 -13.14 1.78
N GLU A 106 -9.42 -14.26 2.38
CA GLU A 106 -9.06 -15.56 1.83
C GLU A 106 -9.79 -15.81 0.50
N ILE A 107 -9.03 -16.20 -0.52
CA ILE A 107 -9.56 -16.53 -1.86
C ILE A 107 -9.45 -18.02 -2.16
N GLY A 108 -8.61 -18.75 -1.42
CA GLY A 108 -8.35 -20.18 -1.61
C GLY A 108 -6.96 -20.44 -2.14
N ALA A 109 -6.75 -21.64 -2.70
CA ALA A 109 -5.46 -22.05 -3.20
C ALA A 109 -5.37 -21.88 -4.72
N VAL A 110 -4.33 -21.20 -5.19
CA VAL A 110 -4.05 -21.00 -6.62
C VAL A 110 -3.28 -22.21 -7.15
N GLU A 111 -3.82 -22.84 -8.20
CA GLU A 111 -3.16 -23.96 -8.88
C GLU A 111 -2.11 -23.48 -9.86
N LEU A 112 -0.99 -24.19 -9.92
CA LEU A 112 0.14 -23.86 -10.77
C LEU A 112 0.35 -24.98 -11.79
N LYS A 113 0.40 -24.62 -13.08
CA LYS A 113 0.47 -25.58 -14.21
C LYS A 113 1.60 -26.62 -14.15
N ASN A 114 2.58 -26.49 -13.26
CA ASN A 114 3.71 -27.41 -13.11
C ASN A 114 4.03 -27.77 -11.65
N ARG A 115 3.05 -27.65 -10.74
CA ARG A 115 3.24 -27.98 -9.32
C ARG A 115 2.06 -28.79 -8.80
N ARG A 116 2.35 -29.84 -8.02
CA ARG A 116 1.32 -30.62 -7.32
C ARG A 116 0.76 -29.92 -6.07
N LYS A 117 1.50 -28.94 -5.54
CA LYS A 117 1.08 -28.17 -4.36
C LYS A 117 0.51 -26.84 -4.83
N SER A 118 -0.79 -26.67 -4.63
CA SER A 118 -1.47 -25.38 -4.73
C SER A 118 -0.91 -24.43 -3.66
N VAL A 119 -0.86 -23.15 -3.98
CA VAL A 119 -0.35 -22.11 -3.07
C VAL A 119 -1.54 -21.39 -2.47
N PRO A 120 -1.75 -21.43 -1.14
CA PRO A 120 -2.77 -20.63 -0.49
C PRO A 120 -2.52 -19.15 -0.74
N ALA A 121 -3.57 -18.47 -1.18
CA ALA A 121 -3.52 -17.07 -1.55
C ALA A 121 -4.65 -16.29 -0.88
N LEU A 122 -4.37 -15.00 -0.67
CA LEU A 122 -5.26 -14.05 -0.07
C LEU A 122 -5.31 -12.80 -0.94
N GLU A 123 -6.46 -12.16 -1.00
CA GLU A 123 -6.66 -10.86 -1.59
C GLU A 123 -6.31 -9.77 -0.57
N LEU A 124 -5.53 -8.77 -0.97
CA LEU A 124 -5.22 -7.61 -0.12
C LEU A 124 -6.33 -6.56 -0.26
N ILE A 125 -7.05 -6.27 0.83
CA ILE A 125 -8.18 -5.34 0.83
C ILE A 125 -7.73 -3.91 1.13
N GLY A 126 -6.79 -3.73 2.05
CA GLY A 126 -6.34 -2.40 2.45
C GLY A 126 -5.34 -2.41 3.60
N HIS A 127 -4.88 -1.21 3.96
CA HIS A 127 -3.99 -0.98 5.08
C HIS A 127 -4.79 -0.55 6.32
N LYS A 128 -4.56 -1.20 7.45
CA LYS A 128 -5.15 -0.87 8.75
C LYS A 128 -4.57 0.45 9.23
N ASN A 129 -5.39 1.49 9.26
CA ASN A 129 -5.01 2.74 9.90
C ASN A 129 -5.02 2.56 11.41
N VAL A 130 -3.84 2.40 12.02
CA VAL A 130 -3.67 2.41 13.48
C VAL A 130 -4.05 3.78 14.10
N ALA A 131 -4.39 4.78 13.26
CA ALA A 131 -4.72 6.15 13.66
C ALA A 131 -6.20 6.40 14.04
N SER A 132 -7.13 5.47 13.84
CA SER A 132 -8.56 5.72 14.11
C SER A 132 -8.99 5.53 15.56
N ASP A 133 -8.22 4.82 16.40
CA ASP A 133 -8.64 4.55 17.79
C ASP A 133 -8.13 5.62 18.80
N ALA A 134 -7.12 6.41 18.45
CA ALA A 134 -6.57 7.44 19.36
C ALA A 134 -7.20 8.85 19.20
N THR A 135 -7.99 9.08 18.15
CA THR A 135 -8.47 10.43 17.79
C THR A 135 -9.90 10.71 18.29
N ALA A 136 -10.64 9.71 18.75
CA ALA A 136 -12.01 9.89 19.27
C ALA A 136 -12.07 10.66 20.61
N THR A 137 -11.02 10.62 21.43
CA THR A 137 -11.05 11.22 22.79
C THR A 137 -10.69 12.72 22.83
N ARG A 138 -10.12 13.30 21.75
CA ARG A 138 -9.67 14.71 21.77
C ARG A 138 -10.67 15.74 21.24
N LYS A 139 -11.75 15.32 20.57
CA LYS A 139 -12.72 16.27 19.96
C LYS A 139 -13.78 16.85 20.92
N GLN A 140 -13.92 16.34 22.15
CA GLN A 140 -14.92 16.87 23.10
C GLN A 140 -14.41 17.96 24.05
N GLN A 141 -13.09 18.10 24.28
CA GLN A 141 -12.58 19.07 25.26
C GLN A 141 -12.20 20.45 24.71
N ASN A 142 -12.07 20.63 23.39
CA ASN A 142 -11.68 21.92 22.78
C ASN A 142 -12.85 22.73 22.20
N GLN A 143 -14.09 22.47 22.63
CA GLN A 143 -15.29 23.23 22.21
C GLN A 143 -15.91 24.14 23.28
N GLN A 144 -15.21 24.42 24.38
CA GLN A 144 -15.61 25.47 25.32
C GLN A 144 -14.40 26.35 25.62
N LEU A 145 -14.34 27.48 24.91
CA LEU A 145 -13.68 28.76 25.21
C LEU A 145 -13.45 29.44 23.85
N THR A 146 -14.48 30.08 23.30
CA THR A 146 -14.64 31.54 23.17
C THR A 146 -15.82 31.77 22.21
N PRO A 147 -16.46 32.97 22.10
CA PRO A 147 -16.04 34.32 22.51
C PRO A 147 -17.18 35.10 23.22
N THR A 148 -17.08 36.45 23.32
CA THR A 148 -18.07 37.46 23.79
C THR A 148 -17.68 38.02 25.16
N SER A 149 -17.44 39.31 25.40
CA SER A 149 -17.62 40.60 24.72
C SER A 149 -16.62 41.57 25.40
N THR A 150 -16.16 42.69 24.87
CA THR A 150 -16.93 43.91 24.57
C THR A 150 -15.94 44.92 23.99
N GLN A 151 -16.33 45.57 22.91
CA GLN A 151 -15.64 46.72 22.31
C GLN A 151 -15.79 47.98 23.19
N GLN A 152 -14.92 48.97 22.95
CA GLN A 152 -15.01 50.39 23.37
C GLN A 152 -14.52 50.64 24.81
N THR A 153 -13.63 51.59 25.10
CA THR A 153 -13.53 52.97 24.58
C THR A 153 -12.09 53.50 24.51
N GLU A 154 -11.87 54.35 23.52
CA GLU A 154 -10.76 55.30 23.40
C GLU A 154 -10.64 56.23 24.63
N ALA A 155 -9.43 56.78 24.77
CA ALA A 155 -9.10 58.02 25.47
C ALA A 155 -9.35 58.07 26.98
N ASP A 156 -8.28 57.93 27.77
CA ASP A 156 -7.95 58.93 28.79
C ASP A 156 -6.59 58.70 29.48
N VAL A 157 -5.89 59.82 29.67
CA VAL A 157 -4.76 60.07 30.59
C VAL A 157 -3.35 59.63 30.19
N LEU A 158 -2.81 60.36 29.22
CA LEU A 158 -1.47 60.93 29.38
C LEU A 158 -1.53 61.95 30.55
N LYS A 159 -0.86 61.68 31.68
CA LYS A 159 -0.15 62.63 32.59
C LYS A 159 -0.06 62.14 34.05
N LEU A 160 1.11 62.41 34.64
CA LEU A 160 1.49 62.45 36.07
C LEU A 160 1.88 61.08 36.69
N GLY A 161 3.05 60.84 37.28
CA GLY A 161 4.25 61.65 37.59
C GLY A 161 5.46 60.69 37.70
N SER A 162 6.68 61.10 37.36
CA SER A 162 7.60 61.87 38.21
C SER A 162 7.98 61.12 39.51
N GLU A 163 9.29 60.89 39.65
CA GLU A 163 10.07 60.62 40.87
C GLU A 163 9.98 59.21 41.50
N ARG A 164 10.98 58.37 41.24
CA ARG A 164 12.20 58.20 42.08
C ARG A 164 13.20 57.26 41.43
#